data_AF-T0L8E9-F1
#
_entry.id   AF-T0L8E9-F1
#
_cell.length_a   1.000
_cell.length_b   1.000
_cell.length_c   1.000
_cell.angle_alpha   90.00
_cell.angle_beta   90.00
_cell.angle_gamma   90.00
#
_symmetry.space_group_name_H-M   'P 1'
#
loop_
_entity.id
_entity.type
_entity.pdbx_description
1 polymer ?
#
loop_
_entity_poly.entity_id
_entity_poly.type
_entity_poly.pdbx_seq_one_letter_code
_entity_poly.pdbx_strand_id
1 'polypeptide(L)'
;MDYFIHKGYLHLVEEYAKDLNVIIEIEPLFVRRSQIRNCIEKGDVEGCVNEINNLDPNLINTNLDINFYLILYKGYENAYMMHKNNIDDNKIIEIILYLKKHISNVSSRYFYELETFLEYLIFNSDDFKIESKRENLADKINILILKNYDIKENKLESIIKRIVTEENALAQKNKFTEFKSMITKI
;
A
#
# COMPACT_ATOMS: atom_id res chain seq x y z
N MET A 1 7.89 -16.84 -4.80
CA MET A 1 7.01 -17.13 -3.65
C MET A 1 7.24 -16.17 -2.49
N ASP A 2 8.42 -16.14 -1.87
CA ASP A 2 8.69 -15.32 -0.66
C ASP A 2 8.28 -13.84 -0.80
N TYR A 3 8.53 -13.25 -1.97
CA TYR A 3 8.10 -11.88 -2.28
C TYR A 3 6.57 -11.71 -2.29
N PHE A 4 5.83 -12.63 -2.91
CA PHE A 4 4.37 -12.59 -2.95
C PHE A 4 3.76 -12.78 -1.56
N ILE A 5 4.35 -13.67 -0.75
CA ILE A 5 3.96 -13.87 0.66
C ILE A 5 4.19 -12.58 1.46
N HIS A 6 5.35 -11.95 1.28
CA HIS A 6 5.67 -10.69 1.94
C HIS A 6 4.69 -9.57 1.52
N LYS A 7 4.36 -9.48 0.23
CA LYS A 7 3.43 -8.48 -0.32
C LYS A 7 1.95 -8.71 -0.02
N GLY A 8 1.55 -9.92 0.41
CA GLY A 8 0.13 -10.22 0.66
C GLY A 8 -0.62 -10.70 -0.59
N TYR A 9 0.06 -11.22 -1.60
CA TYR A 9 -0.56 -11.68 -2.85
C TYR A 9 -0.90 -13.18 -2.80
N LEU A 10 -1.96 -13.54 -2.07
CA LEU A 10 -2.38 -14.95 -1.91
C LEU A 10 -2.62 -15.66 -3.25
N HIS A 11 -3.36 -15.04 -4.17
CA HIS A 11 -3.68 -15.65 -5.46
C HIS A 11 -2.43 -16.00 -6.28
N LEU A 12 -1.41 -15.12 -6.29
CA LEU A 12 -0.14 -15.37 -6.96
C LEU A 12 0.65 -16.48 -6.27
N VAL A 13 0.57 -16.60 -4.95
CA VAL A 13 1.21 -17.69 -4.22
C VAL A 13 0.57 -19.03 -4.60
N GLU A 14 -0.77 -19.10 -4.63
CA GLU A 14 -1.51 -20.31 -4.98
C GLU A 14 -1.27 -20.75 -6.43
N GLU A 15 -1.29 -19.81 -7.38
CA GLU A 15 -1.01 -20.07 -8.79
C GLU A 15 0.43 -20.57 -8.98
N TYR A 16 1.39 -19.87 -8.38
CA TYR A 16 2.80 -20.24 -8.49
C TYR A 16 3.13 -21.57 -7.77
N ALA A 17 2.41 -21.90 -6.68
CA ALA A 17 2.51 -23.19 -6.00
C ALA A 17 2.02 -24.34 -6.89
N LYS A 18 0.86 -24.11 -7.54
CA LYS A 18 0.24 -25.07 -8.46
C LYS A 18 1.16 -25.34 -9.66
N ASP A 19 1.72 -24.29 -10.25
CA ASP A 19 2.61 -24.39 -11.41
C ASP A 19 3.89 -25.17 -11.09
N LEU A 20 4.40 -25.03 -9.86
CA LEU A 20 5.60 -25.73 -9.41
C LEU A 20 5.33 -27.07 -8.73
N ASN A 21 4.04 -27.44 -8.58
CA ASN A 21 3.60 -28.63 -7.87
C ASN A 21 4.18 -28.74 -6.45
N VAL A 22 4.22 -27.60 -5.73
CA VAL A 22 4.72 -27.49 -4.35
C VAL A 22 3.55 -27.28 -3.40
N ILE A 23 3.55 -27.99 -2.28
CA ILE A 23 2.60 -27.76 -1.19
C ILE A 23 3.14 -26.61 -0.33
N ILE A 24 2.31 -25.58 -0.13
CA ILE A 24 2.65 -24.43 0.71
C ILE A 24 1.74 -24.44 1.94
N GLU A 25 2.35 -24.36 3.11
CA GLU A 25 1.63 -24.09 4.35
C GLU A 25 1.37 -22.59 4.44
N ILE A 26 0.09 -22.22 4.41
CA ILE A 26 -0.35 -20.82 4.42
C ILE A 26 -0.58 -20.39 5.88
N GLU A 27 0.24 -19.45 6.34
CA GLU A 27 0.11 -18.90 7.69
C GLU A 27 -1.18 -18.07 7.83
N PRO A 28 -1.93 -18.17 8.94
CA PRO A 28 -3.16 -17.40 9.16
C PRO A 28 -2.97 -15.89 9.02
N LEU A 29 -1.82 -15.36 9.46
CA LEU A 29 -1.50 -13.94 9.33
C LEU A 29 -1.35 -13.52 7.87
N PHE A 30 -0.77 -14.36 7.02
CA PHE A 30 -0.67 -14.07 5.58
C PHE A 30 -2.06 -14.02 4.92
N VAL A 31 -2.97 -14.93 5.29
CA VAL A 31 -4.37 -14.91 4.80
C VAL A 31 -5.03 -13.58 5.18
N ARG A 32 -4.93 -13.17 6.45
CA ARG A 32 -5.54 -11.92 6.93
C ARG A 32 -4.97 -10.69 6.21
N ARG A 33 -3.65 -10.60 6.05
CA ARG A 33 -3.02 -9.51 5.27
C ARG A 33 -3.49 -9.48 3.82
N SER A 34 -3.66 -10.66 3.22
CA SER A 34 -4.17 -10.78 1.84
C SER A 34 -5.63 -10.35 1.72
N GLN A 35 -6.46 -10.65 2.71
CA GLN A 35 -7.86 -10.17 2.78
C GLN A 35 -7.93 -8.65 2.90
N ILE A 36 -7.11 -8.05 3.77
CA ILE A 36 -6.99 -6.59 3.91
C ILE A 36 -6.61 -5.96 2.57
N ARG A 37 -5.57 -6.48 1.89
CA ARG A 37 -5.17 -6.03 0.55
C ARG A 37 -6.33 -6.11 -0.44
N ASN A 38 -7.04 -7.23 -0.50
CA ASN A 38 -8.17 -7.40 -1.41
C ASN A 38 -9.30 -6.39 -1.16
N CYS A 39 -9.60 -6.06 0.11
CA CYS A 39 -10.56 -5.01 0.44
C CYS A 39 -10.09 -3.64 -0.08
N ILE A 40 -8.80 -3.32 0.07
CA ILE A 40 -8.21 -2.07 -0.42
C ILE A 40 -8.28 -1.99 -1.95
N GLU A 41 -7.86 -3.04 -2.66
CA GLU A 41 -7.84 -3.06 -4.12
C GLU A 41 -9.26 -2.95 -4.72
N LYS A 42 -10.28 -3.43 -4.00
CA LYS A 42 -11.69 -3.33 -4.39
C LYS A 42 -12.36 -2.00 -4.06
N GLY A 43 -11.74 -1.10 -3.30
CA GLY A 43 -12.41 0.12 -2.82
C GLY A 43 -13.30 -0.10 -1.59
N ASP A 44 -13.22 -1.26 -0.94
CA ASP A 44 -14.04 -1.60 0.23
C ASP A 44 -13.37 -1.14 1.53
N VAL A 45 -13.62 0.13 1.88
CA VAL A 45 -13.03 0.75 3.07
C VAL A 45 -13.53 0.09 4.36
N GLU A 46 -14.83 -0.20 4.46
CA GLU A 46 -15.42 -0.76 5.68
C GLU A 46 -14.96 -2.21 5.88
N GLY A 47 -14.92 -3.01 4.80
CA GLY A 47 -14.35 -4.35 4.83
C GLY A 47 -12.88 -4.35 5.25
N CYS A 48 -12.08 -3.40 4.75
CA CYS A 48 -10.69 -3.23 5.16
C CYS A 48 -10.56 -2.94 6.66
N VAL A 49 -11.37 -2.01 7.20
CA VAL A 49 -11.38 -1.68 8.63
C VAL A 49 -11.77 -2.89 9.47
N ASN A 50 -12.79 -3.64 9.04
CA ASN A 50 -13.22 -4.85 9.72
C ASN A 50 -12.14 -5.93 9.73
N GLU A 51 -11.45 -6.17 8.61
CA GLU A 51 -10.36 -7.15 8.56
C GLU A 51 -9.15 -6.73 9.41
N ILE A 52 -8.84 -5.43 9.48
CA ILE A 52 -7.79 -4.93 10.39
C ILE A 52 -8.20 -5.15 11.86
N ASN A 53 -9.45 -4.86 12.23
CA ASN A 53 -9.94 -5.10 13.58
C ASN A 53 -10.04 -6.60 13.93
N ASN A 54 -10.36 -7.45 12.96
CA ASN A 54 -10.34 -8.90 13.11
C ASN A 54 -8.91 -9.44 13.32
N LEU A 55 -7.91 -8.76 12.74
CA LEU A 55 -6.51 -9.07 12.95
C LEU A 55 -6.04 -8.64 14.36
N ASP A 56 -6.30 -7.39 14.73
CA ASP A 56 -6.08 -6.87 16.07
C ASP A 56 -7.01 -5.65 16.32
N PRO A 57 -7.98 -5.76 17.25
CA PRO A 57 -8.95 -4.70 17.53
C PRO A 57 -8.35 -3.37 17.99
N ASN A 58 -7.11 -3.38 18.49
CA ASN A 58 -6.43 -2.20 18.99
C ASN A 58 -5.54 -1.54 17.93
N LEU A 59 -5.26 -2.21 16.81
CA LEU A 59 -4.23 -1.81 15.86
C LEU A 59 -4.46 -0.43 15.26
N ILE A 60 -5.71 -0.09 14.93
CA ILE A 60 -6.07 1.23 14.41
C ILE A 60 -5.89 2.33 15.47
N ASN A 61 -6.15 2.01 16.73
CA ASN A 61 -6.06 2.96 17.83
C ASN A 61 -4.61 3.19 18.30
N THR A 62 -3.78 2.16 18.22
CA THR A 62 -2.37 2.21 18.66
C THR A 62 -1.43 2.69 17.56
N ASN A 63 -1.73 2.40 16.30
CA ASN A 63 -0.90 2.77 15.16
C ASN A 63 -1.49 3.98 14.42
N LEU A 64 -0.96 5.17 14.73
CA LEU A 64 -1.37 6.44 14.13
C LEU A 64 -1.23 6.44 12.60
N ASP A 65 -0.26 5.69 12.05
CA ASP A 65 -0.02 5.65 10.61
C ASP A 65 -1.14 4.88 9.91
N ILE A 66 -1.51 3.71 10.44
CA ILE A 66 -2.61 2.90 9.92
C ILE A 66 -3.90 3.72 9.96
N ASN A 67 -4.18 4.37 11.09
CA ASN A 67 -5.36 5.22 11.23
C ASN A 67 -5.38 6.34 10.18
N PHE A 68 -4.29 7.10 10.06
CA PHE A 68 -4.15 8.16 9.09
C PHE A 68 -4.39 7.66 7.65
N TYR A 69 -3.76 6.56 7.27
CA TYR A 69 -3.90 6.00 5.93
C TYR A 69 -5.32 5.50 5.63
N LEU A 70 -6.04 4.97 6.61
CA LEU A 70 -7.45 4.57 6.45
C LEU A 70 -8.38 5.80 6.30
N ILE A 71 -8.13 6.87 7.05
CA ILE A 71 -8.87 8.12 6.89
C ILE A 71 -8.64 8.68 5.47
N LEU A 72 -7.39 8.72 5.03
CA LEU A 72 -7.04 9.22 3.70
C LEU A 72 -7.62 8.33 2.59
N TYR A 73 -7.64 7.00 2.80
CA TYR A 73 -8.26 6.04 1.88
C TYR A 73 -9.73 6.34 1.67
N LYS A 74 -10.50 6.53 2.76
CA LYS A 74 -11.91 6.93 2.67
C LYS A 74 -12.07 8.25 1.91
N GLY A 75 -11.16 9.20 2.14
CA GLY A 75 -11.09 10.44 1.38
C GLY A 75 -10.94 10.19 -0.13
N TYR A 76 -9.96 9.38 -0.53
CA TYR A 76 -9.71 9.05 -1.94
C TYR A 76 -10.91 8.35 -2.60
N GLU A 77 -11.54 7.40 -1.92
CA GLU A 77 -12.72 6.70 -2.45
C GLU A 77 -13.92 7.64 -2.61
N ASN A 78 -14.15 8.53 -1.65
CA ASN A 78 -15.21 9.54 -1.76
C ASN A 78 -14.94 10.51 -2.91
N ALA A 79 -13.70 10.98 -3.06
CA ALA A 79 -13.29 11.87 -4.15
C ALA A 79 -13.41 11.16 -5.52
N TYR A 80 -13.00 9.90 -5.62
CA TYR A 80 -13.19 9.08 -6.82
C TYR A 80 -14.67 8.93 -7.20
N MET A 81 -15.54 8.63 -6.23
CA MET A 81 -16.98 8.54 -6.47
C MET A 81 -17.60 9.88 -6.85
N MET A 82 -17.10 10.99 -6.30
CA MET A 82 -17.52 12.34 -6.65
C MET A 82 -17.19 12.67 -8.12
N HIS A 83 -15.92 12.50 -8.51
CA HIS A 83 -15.44 12.76 -9.86
C HIS A 83 -16.12 11.84 -10.89
N LYS A 84 -16.30 10.56 -10.56
CA LYS A 84 -16.97 9.59 -11.45
C LYS A 84 -18.44 9.93 -11.71
N ASN A 85 -19.13 10.52 -10.75
CA ASN A 85 -20.56 10.84 -10.84
C ASN A 85 -20.84 12.31 -11.18
N ASN A 86 -19.82 13.12 -11.47
CA ASN A 86 -19.93 14.57 -11.73
C ASN A 86 -20.74 15.30 -10.64
N ILE A 87 -20.46 15.00 -9.37
CA ILE A 87 -21.15 15.61 -8.23
C ILE A 87 -20.63 17.05 -8.00
N ASP A 88 -21.52 17.92 -7.55
CA ASP A 88 -21.30 19.35 -7.27
C ASP A 88 -20.25 19.64 -6.17
N ASP A 89 -19.72 20.87 -6.20
CA ASP A 89 -18.66 21.43 -5.34
C ASP A 89 -18.97 21.31 -3.84
N ASN A 90 -20.25 21.21 -3.46
CA ASN A 90 -20.66 20.95 -2.08
C ASN A 90 -20.06 19.65 -1.51
N LYS A 91 -19.80 18.65 -2.35
CA LYS A 91 -19.19 17.39 -1.92
C LYS A 91 -17.70 17.53 -1.58
N ILE A 92 -17.00 18.46 -2.22
CA ILE A 92 -15.61 18.80 -1.89
C ILE A 92 -15.54 19.30 -0.44
N ILE A 93 -16.45 20.20 -0.06
CA ILE A 93 -16.52 20.75 1.30
C ILE A 93 -16.78 19.64 2.32
N GLU A 94 -17.69 18.70 2.02
CA GLU A 94 -17.97 17.56 2.89
C GLU A 94 -16.73 16.69 3.13
N ILE A 95 -15.97 16.40 2.07
CA ILE A 95 -14.75 15.60 2.15
C ILE A 95 -13.67 16.32 2.96
N ILE A 96 -13.49 17.63 2.77
CA ILE A 96 -12.55 18.44 3.55
C ILE A 96 -12.95 18.47 5.03
N LEU A 97 -14.24 18.63 5.34
CA LEU A 97 -14.74 18.62 6.72
C LEU A 97 -14.53 17.26 7.38
N TYR A 98 -14.73 16.16 6.64
CA TYR A 98 -14.40 14.82 7.10
C TYR A 98 -12.91 14.72 7.48
N LEU A 99 -12.00 15.11 6.59
CA LEU A 99 -10.56 15.04 6.89
C LEU A 99 -10.19 15.91 8.10
N LYS A 100 -10.69 17.14 8.17
CA LYS A 100 -10.43 18.05 9.28
C LYS A 100 -10.89 17.47 10.62
N LYS A 101 -12.05 16.79 10.64
CA LYS A 101 -12.60 16.14 11.84
C LYS A 101 -11.70 15.00 12.33
N HIS A 102 -11.15 14.21 11.40
CA HIS A 102 -10.45 12.98 11.73
C HIS A 102 -8.92 13.13 11.85
N ILE A 103 -8.32 14.18 11.29
CA ILE A 103 -6.87 14.41 11.30
C ILE A 103 -6.51 15.61 12.19
N SER A 104 -7.18 15.78 13.32
CA SER A 104 -7.17 17.00 14.14
C SER A 104 -5.81 17.42 14.76
N ASN A 105 -4.72 16.68 14.50
CA ASN A 105 -3.33 17.06 14.76
C ASN A 105 -2.38 16.47 13.69
N VAL A 106 -2.36 17.08 12.51
CA VAL A 106 -1.51 16.65 11.40
C VAL A 106 -0.04 16.85 11.76
N SER A 107 0.70 15.77 11.99
CA SER A 107 2.17 15.82 12.03
C SER A 107 2.71 16.16 10.63
N SER A 108 3.79 16.94 10.56
CA SER A 108 4.42 17.34 9.29
C SER A 108 4.79 16.17 8.37
N ARG A 109 4.96 14.98 8.94
CA ARG A 109 5.21 13.73 8.20
C ARG A 109 4.11 13.33 7.22
N TYR A 110 2.91 13.92 7.31
CA TYR A 110 1.74 13.58 6.48
C TYR A 110 1.43 14.65 5.43
N PHE A 111 2.20 15.74 5.37
CA PHE A 111 1.87 16.88 4.50
C PHE A 111 1.90 16.50 3.03
N TYR A 112 2.87 15.70 2.60
CA TYR A 112 2.98 15.26 1.21
C TYR A 112 1.75 14.43 0.78
N GLU A 113 1.33 13.47 1.61
CA GLU A 113 0.14 12.66 1.33
C GLU A 113 -1.14 13.49 1.26
N LEU A 114 -1.28 14.48 2.15
CA LEU A 114 -2.43 15.38 2.17
C LEU A 114 -2.44 16.34 0.99
N GLU A 115 -1.30 16.91 0.64
CA GLU A 115 -1.14 17.79 -0.51
C GLU A 115 -1.53 17.06 -1.79
N THR A 116 -0.96 15.86 -1.99
CA THR A 116 -1.29 14.98 -3.13
C THR A 116 -2.79 14.65 -3.17
N PHE A 117 -3.40 14.41 -2.01
CA PHE A 117 -4.83 14.13 -1.92
C PHE A 117 -5.68 15.36 -2.28
N LEU A 118 -5.34 16.53 -1.75
CA LEU A 118 -6.08 17.77 -1.99
C LEU A 118 -5.96 18.22 -3.45
N GLU A 119 -4.78 18.04 -4.05
CA GLU A 119 -4.58 18.25 -5.49
C GLU A 119 -5.53 17.37 -6.30
N TYR A 120 -5.60 16.07 -5.99
CA TYR A 120 -6.54 15.17 -6.65
C TYR A 120 -8.02 15.55 -6.41
N LEU A 121 -8.37 15.91 -5.18
CA LEU A 121 -9.74 16.29 -4.83
C LEU A 121 -10.22 17.48 -5.66
N ILE A 122 -9.37 18.48 -5.89
CA ILE A 122 -9.73 19.72 -6.58
C ILE A 122 -9.61 19.56 -8.10
N PHE A 123 -8.51 18.99 -8.59
CA PHE A 123 -8.18 19.03 -10.00
C PHE A 123 -8.54 17.77 -10.78
N ASN A 124 -8.84 16.66 -10.10
CA ASN A 124 -9.03 15.35 -10.73
C ASN A 124 -7.94 15.07 -11.78
N SER A 125 -6.67 15.28 -11.42
CA SER A 125 -5.58 15.25 -12.37
C SER A 125 -5.58 13.94 -13.18
N ASP A 126 -5.45 14.02 -14.50
CA ASP A 126 -5.53 12.85 -15.40
C ASP A 126 -4.46 11.78 -15.11
N ASP A 127 -3.38 12.16 -14.41
CA ASP A 127 -2.36 11.25 -13.90
C ASP A 127 -2.82 10.40 -12.70
N PHE A 128 -4.00 10.68 -12.16
CA PHE A 128 -4.56 9.95 -11.04
C PHE A 128 -5.27 8.67 -11.50
N LYS A 129 -4.65 7.53 -11.22
CA LYS A 129 -5.29 6.21 -11.30
C LYS A 129 -5.61 5.71 -9.89
N ILE A 130 -6.89 5.56 -9.58
CA ILE A 130 -7.34 5.10 -8.26
C ILE A 130 -6.75 3.73 -7.93
N GLU A 131 -6.61 2.86 -8.93
CA GLU A 131 -6.02 1.53 -8.81
C GLU A 131 -4.58 1.61 -8.30
N SER A 132 -3.77 2.52 -8.86
CA SER A 132 -2.39 2.74 -8.40
C SER A 132 -2.33 3.30 -6.98
N LYS A 133 -3.29 4.13 -6.56
CA LYS A 133 -3.37 4.59 -5.16
C LYS A 133 -3.76 3.47 -4.21
N ARG A 134 -4.73 2.63 -4.58
CA ARG A 134 -5.14 1.46 -3.81
C ARG A 134 -3.99 0.48 -3.64
N GLU A 135 -3.24 0.19 -4.70
CA GLU A 135 -2.06 -0.66 -4.65
C GLU A 135 -0.99 -0.11 -3.69
N ASN A 136 -0.64 1.17 -3.85
CA ASN A 136 0.33 1.84 -2.97
C ASN A 136 -0.12 1.85 -1.50
N LEU A 137 -1.42 2.05 -1.26
CA LEU A 137 -2.00 2.04 0.07
C LEU A 137 -1.95 0.62 0.68
N ALA A 138 -2.30 -0.40 -0.09
CA ALA A 138 -2.22 -1.79 0.34
C ALA A 138 -0.78 -2.17 0.72
N ASP A 139 0.20 -1.73 -0.08
CA ASP A 139 1.62 -1.88 0.23
C ASP A 139 2.00 -1.18 1.55
N LYS A 140 1.60 0.08 1.74
CA LYS A 140 1.89 0.85 2.96
C LYS A 140 1.27 0.19 4.21
N ILE A 141 -0.01 -0.16 4.16
CA ILE A 141 -0.71 -0.82 5.28
C ILE A 141 -0.08 -2.19 5.57
N ASN A 142 0.23 -2.97 4.55
CA ASN A 142 0.89 -4.26 4.71
C ASN A 142 2.26 -4.12 5.43
N ILE A 143 3.08 -3.14 5.04
CA ILE A 143 4.37 -2.87 5.70
C ILE A 143 4.17 -2.47 7.17
N LEU A 144 3.17 -1.63 7.46
CA LEU A 144 2.86 -1.22 8.83
C LEU A 144 2.42 -2.40 9.70
N ILE A 145 1.61 -3.31 9.15
CA ILE A 145 1.22 -4.55 9.82
C ILE A 145 2.46 -5.42 10.07
N LEU A 146 3.28 -5.68 9.04
CA LEU A 146 4.49 -6.49 9.19
C LEU A 146 5.44 -5.96 10.27
N LYS A 147 5.62 -4.63 10.32
CA LYS A 147 6.40 -3.95 11.37
C LYS A 147 5.78 -4.15 12.75
N ASN A 148 4.46 -4.12 12.88
CA ASN A 148 3.77 -4.32 14.14
C ASN A 148 3.95 -5.74 14.71
N TYR A 149 4.17 -6.74 13.86
CA TYR A 149 4.42 -8.14 14.23
C TYR A 149 5.91 -8.54 14.16
N ASP A 150 6.83 -7.58 14.03
CA ASP A 150 8.28 -7.80 13.92
C ASP A 150 8.70 -8.78 12.81
N ILE A 151 7.93 -8.84 11.72
CA ILE A 151 8.23 -9.71 10.58
C ILE A 151 9.25 -9.02 9.66
N LYS A 152 10.39 -9.69 9.48
CA LYS A 152 11.55 -9.16 8.75
C LYS A 152 11.33 -9.08 7.23
N GLU A 153 12.22 -8.31 6.59
CA GLU A 153 12.28 -8.12 5.13
C GLU A 153 12.33 -9.45 4.37
N ASN A 154 11.77 -9.43 3.16
CA ASN A 154 11.79 -10.58 2.26
C ASN A 154 13.22 -10.88 1.77
N LYS A 155 13.54 -12.17 1.65
CA LYS A 155 14.88 -12.63 1.26
C LYS A 155 15.26 -12.10 -0.13
N LEU A 156 14.31 -12.03 -1.06
CA LEU A 156 14.56 -11.52 -2.41
C LEU A 156 15.01 -10.05 -2.39
N GLU A 157 14.35 -9.21 -1.61
CA GLU A 157 14.65 -7.79 -1.46
C GLU A 157 16.05 -7.61 -0.86
N SER A 158 16.41 -8.39 0.17
CA SER A 158 17.77 -8.36 0.72
C SER A 158 18.84 -8.77 -0.32
N ILE A 159 18.55 -9.76 -1.16
CA ILE A 159 19.46 -10.20 -2.24
C ILE A 159 19.60 -9.09 -3.28
N ILE A 160 18.49 -8.48 -3.73
CA ILE A 160 18.51 -7.40 -4.72
C ILE A 160 19.27 -6.19 -4.18
N LYS A 161 18.99 -5.76 -2.93
CA LYS A 161 19.74 -4.68 -2.27
C LYS A 161 21.23 -4.99 -2.27
N ARG A 162 21.63 -6.22 -1.94
CA ARG A 162 23.04 -6.63 -1.95
C ARG A 162 23.66 -6.55 -3.35
N ILE A 163 22.97 -7.07 -4.37
CA ILE A 163 23.41 -7.00 -5.78
C ILE A 163 23.65 -5.55 -6.18
N VAL A 164 22.69 -4.65 -5.94
CA VAL A 164 22.80 -3.23 -6.30
C VAL A 164 23.94 -2.55 -5.54
N THR A 165 24.14 -2.89 -4.27
CA THR A 165 25.20 -2.29 -3.44
C THR A 165 26.58 -2.73 -3.91
N GLU A 166 26.76 -4.02 -4.19
CA GLU A 166 28.00 -4.60 -4.71
C GLU A 166 28.31 -4.09 -6.12
N GLU A 167 27.28 -3.97 -6.97
CA GLU A 167 27.38 -3.39 -8.30
C GLU A 167 27.87 -1.93 -8.24
N ASN A 168 27.26 -1.09 -7.41
CA ASN A 168 27.70 0.30 -7.24
C ASN A 168 29.17 0.37 -6.78
N ALA A 169 29.60 -0.55 -5.89
CA ALA A 169 30.99 -0.62 -5.45
C ALA A 169 31.96 -1.07 -6.56
N LEU A 170 31.52 -1.98 -7.44
CA LEU A 170 32.29 -2.43 -8.60
C LEU A 170 32.37 -1.36 -9.69
N ALA A 171 31.28 -0.62 -9.94
CA ALA A 171 31.20 0.44 -10.95
C ALA A 171 32.16 1.60 -10.68
N GLN A 172 32.50 1.83 -9.40
CA GLN A 172 33.55 2.79 -9.02
C GLN A 172 34.95 2.38 -9.50
N LYS A 173 35.19 1.09 -9.77
CA LYS A 173 36.51 0.54 -10.11
C LYS A 173 36.59 0.02 -11.54
N ASN A 174 35.47 -0.35 -12.16
CA ASN A 174 35.43 -1.00 -13.48
C ASN A 174 34.23 -0.51 -14.30
N LYS A 175 34.37 -0.50 -15.63
CA LYS A 175 33.24 -0.28 -16.55
C LYS A 175 32.65 -1.62 -16.98
N PHE A 176 31.37 -1.83 -16.71
CA PHE A 176 30.59 -3.00 -17.15
C PHE A 176 29.12 -2.61 -17.30
N THR A 177 28.32 -3.48 -17.91
CA THR A 177 26.87 -3.29 -18.04
C THR A 177 26.19 -3.46 -16.69
N GLU A 178 25.56 -2.40 -16.19
CA GLU A 178 24.93 -2.40 -14.87
C GLU A 178 23.56 -3.12 -14.89
N PHE A 179 23.31 -3.97 -13.90
CA PHE A 179 22.02 -4.60 -13.60
C PHE A 179 20.91 -3.56 -13.42
N LYS A 180 21.22 -2.39 -12.85
CA LYS A 180 20.28 -1.25 -12.78
C LYS A 180 19.69 -0.85 -14.15
N SER A 181 20.46 -1.00 -15.24
CA SER A 181 20.00 -0.72 -16.60
C SER A 181 19.05 -1.77 -17.18
N MET A 182 18.99 -2.96 -16.57
CA MET A 182 18.06 -4.03 -16.93
C MET A 182 16.74 -3.96 -16.17
N ILE A 183 16.75 -3.51 -14.91
CA ILE A 183 15.51 -3.38 -14.10
C ILE A 183 14.55 -2.33 -14.69
N THR A 184 15.07 -1.26 -15.31
CA THR A 184 14.27 -0.18 -15.91
C THR A 184 13.55 -0.57 -17.21
N LYS A 185 13.76 -1.79 -17.71
CA LYS A 185 13.17 -2.31 -18.95
C LYS A 185 12.09 -3.39 -18.73
N ILE A 186 11.76 -3.69 -17.47
CA ILE A 186 10.68 -4.59 -17.06
C ILE A 186 9.56 -3.74 -16.48
#